data_AF-A0AA86RW86-F1
#
_entry.id   AF-A0AA86RW86-F1
#
_cell.length_a   1.000
_cell.length_b   1.000
_cell.length_c   1.000
_cell.angle_alpha   90.00
_cell.angle_beta   90.00
_cell.angle_gamma   90.00
#
_symmetry.space_group_name_H-M   'P 1'
#
loop_
_entity.id
_entity.type
_entity.pdbx_description
1 polymer ?
#
loop_
_entity_poly.entity_id
_entity_poly.type
_entity_poly.pdbx_seq_one_letter_code
_entity_poly.pdbx_strand_id
1 'polypeptide(L)'
;MGVEKKWLFTLFTAAFLSLTILLFSSFSCFTSPMPFPSIVHHGPHHPPAFAYFISGGNRDGDQIFRLLLAVYHPRNRYLLHLGMDARDEERQRLVAAAMSVPAIRAFRNVDVVGKADYVTYLGSSNVAVTLRAASVMMKLDGGWDWFVTLSARDYPLVTQDDLSHVFSSVQRDLNFIDHTSDLGWKEKDRFQPIVVDPGLYLARRSQIFQATQKRDTPDAFNLFTGKSILSYTV
;
A
#
# COMPACT_ATOMS: atom_id res chain seq x y z
N MET A 1 -4.72 70.47 -3.17
CA MET A 1 -5.21 69.11 -3.52
C MET A 1 -4.10 68.06 -3.77
N GLY A 2 -2.83 68.29 -3.40
CA GLY A 2 -1.72 67.36 -3.72
C GLY A 2 -1.12 66.58 -2.54
N VAL A 3 -1.50 66.89 -1.29
CA VAL A 3 -0.86 66.31 -0.09
C VAL A 3 -1.62 65.08 0.40
N GLU A 4 -2.95 65.08 0.39
CA GLU A 4 -3.78 63.96 0.86
C GLU A 4 -3.61 62.69 0.02
N LYS A 5 -3.43 62.83 -1.30
CA LYS A 5 -3.20 61.68 -2.20
C LYS A 5 -1.87 60.96 -1.93
N LYS A 6 -0.84 61.70 -1.49
CA LYS A 6 0.47 61.12 -1.16
C LYS A 6 0.39 60.28 0.11
N TRP A 7 -0.31 60.78 1.12
CA TRP A 7 -0.51 60.08 2.39
C TRP A 7 -1.36 58.81 2.23
N LEU A 8 -2.39 58.86 1.40
CA LEU A 8 -3.21 57.68 1.07
C LEU A 8 -2.40 56.61 0.34
N PHE A 9 -1.54 57.00 -0.61
CA PHE A 9 -0.69 56.04 -1.32
C PHE A 9 0.34 55.38 -0.38
N THR A 10 0.96 56.14 0.52
CA THR A 10 1.89 55.59 1.53
C THR A 10 1.22 54.67 2.55
N LEU A 11 -0.02 54.97 2.95
CA LEU A 11 -0.78 54.10 3.85
C LEU A 11 -1.16 52.79 3.16
N PHE A 12 -1.58 52.86 1.90
CA PHE A 12 -1.94 51.68 1.12
C PHE A 12 -0.72 50.77 0.87
N THR A 13 0.42 51.33 0.52
CA THR A 13 1.65 50.54 0.31
C THR A 13 2.15 49.92 1.60
N ALA A 14 2.11 50.64 2.74
CA ALA A 14 2.48 50.10 4.03
C ALA A 14 1.55 48.95 4.48
N ALA A 15 0.24 49.09 4.27
CA ALA A 15 -0.73 48.04 4.57
C ALA A 15 -0.54 46.80 3.67
N PHE A 16 -0.26 47.01 2.38
CA PHE A 16 0.00 45.93 1.42
C PHE A 16 1.30 45.18 1.74
N LEU A 17 2.37 45.89 2.10
CA LEU A 17 3.63 45.32 2.56
C LEU A 17 3.45 44.56 3.88
N SER A 18 2.69 45.10 4.83
CA SER A 18 2.38 44.42 6.08
C SER A 18 1.60 43.13 5.85
N LEU A 19 0.56 43.17 5.00
CA LEU A 19 -0.25 42.01 4.65
C LEU A 19 0.56 40.92 3.93
N THR A 20 1.44 41.32 3.00
CA THR A 20 2.31 40.37 2.28
C THR A 20 3.33 39.74 3.22
N ILE A 21 3.95 40.51 4.14
CA ILE A 21 4.83 39.97 5.17
C ILE A 21 4.06 38.98 6.07
N LEU A 22 2.83 39.32 6.49
CA LEU A 22 2.01 38.46 7.35
C LEU A 22 1.64 37.14 6.65
N LEU A 23 1.34 37.19 5.35
CA LEU A 23 1.13 36.01 4.51
C LEU A 23 2.41 35.17 4.38
N PHE A 24 3.57 35.78 4.09
CA PHE A 24 4.86 35.07 3.99
C PHE A 24 5.32 34.46 5.33
N SER A 25 5.06 35.12 6.46
CA SER A 25 5.32 34.56 7.79
C SER A 25 4.40 33.39 8.13
N SER A 26 3.17 33.40 7.62
CA SER A 26 2.24 32.27 7.77
C SER A 26 2.72 31.03 7.01
N PHE A 27 3.41 31.20 5.86
CA PHE A 27 4.04 30.09 5.14
C PHE A 27 5.30 29.57 5.83
N SER A 28 6.05 30.42 6.53
CA SER A 28 7.31 30.03 7.19
C SER A 28 7.09 29.22 8.48
N CYS A 29 5.92 29.30 9.09
CA CYS A 29 5.57 28.56 10.32
C CYS A 29 5.39 27.04 10.11
N PHE A 30 5.35 26.55 8.86
CA PHE A 30 5.15 25.12 8.56
C PHE A 30 6.44 24.31 8.40
N THR A 31 7.62 24.94 8.52
CA THR A 31 8.87 24.19 8.60
C THR A 31 9.20 23.88 10.07
N SER A 32 8.43 22.96 10.65
CA SER A 32 8.91 22.28 11.86
C SER A 32 10.24 21.58 11.53
N PRO A 33 11.33 21.74 12.30
CA PRO A 33 12.49 20.88 12.14
C PRO A 33 12.00 19.44 12.28
N MET A 34 12.30 18.60 11.28
CA MET A 34 11.94 17.19 11.29
C MET A 34 12.49 16.57 12.58
N PRO A 35 11.64 16.18 13.55
CA PRO A 35 12.12 15.73 14.85
C PRO A 35 12.67 14.30 14.78
N PHE A 36 12.53 13.63 13.64
CA PHE A 36 12.94 12.25 13.44
C PHE A 36 14.32 12.22 12.76
N PRO A 37 15.33 11.60 13.37
CA PRO A 37 16.56 11.26 12.67
C PRO A 37 16.18 10.35 11.49
N SER A 38 16.43 10.82 10.27
CA SER A 38 15.99 10.19 9.01
C SER A 38 16.79 8.93 8.64
N ILE A 39 17.38 8.26 9.62
CA ILE A 39 18.27 7.13 9.38
C ILE A 39 17.64 5.90 10.00
N VAL A 40 16.83 5.23 9.17
CA VAL A 40 16.48 3.83 9.40
C VAL A 40 17.59 2.98 8.82
N HIS A 41 18.23 2.17 9.66
CA HIS A 41 19.22 1.20 9.21
C HIS A 41 18.58 -0.17 8.97
N HIS A 42 18.87 -0.76 7.81
CA HIS A 42 18.44 -2.10 7.41
C HIS A 42 19.59 -3.10 7.49
N GLY A 43 19.28 -4.38 7.31
CA GLY A 43 20.27 -5.46 7.26
C GLY A 43 20.35 -6.35 8.50
N PRO A 44 21.27 -7.33 8.51
CA PRO A 44 21.24 -8.47 9.44
C PRO A 44 21.37 -8.09 10.92
N HIS A 45 22.09 -7.01 11.23
CA HIS A 45 22.32 -6.54 12.61
C HIS A 45 21.24 -5.59 13.14
N HIS A 46 20.21 -5.30 12.33
CA HIS A 46 19.10 -4.42 12.72
C HIS A 46 17.80 -5.21 12.81
N PRO A 47 16.79 -4.73 13.56
CA PRO A 47 15.47 -5.38 13.59
C PRO A 47 14.89 -5.53 12.18
N PRO A 48 14.07 -6.54 11.92
CA PRO A 48 13.57 -6.75 10.57
C PRO A 48 12.63 -5.63 10.11
N ALA A 49 12.52 -5.50 8.78
CA ALA A 49 11.62 -4.58 8.11
C ALA A 49 10.64 -5.33 7.22
N PHE A 50 9.39 -4.86 7.22
CA PHE A 50 8.29 -5.47 6.47
C PHE A 50 7.83 -4.57 5.32
N ALA A 51 7.45 -5.19 4.22
CA ALA A 51 6.85 -4.55 3.07
C ALA A 51 5.37 -4.96 2.98
N TYR A 52 4.48 -4.06 3.37
CA TYR A 52 3.04 -4.31 3.44
C TYR A 52 2.33 -3.88 2.17
N PHE A 53 1.72 -4.84 1.47
CA PHE A 53 0.81 -4.55 0.37
C PHE A 53 -0.62 -4.58 0.91
N ILE A 54 -1.24 -3.40 1.03
CA ILE A 54 -2.60 -3.26 1.57
C ILE A 54 -3.56 -2.97 0.42
N SER A 55 -4.47 -3.89 0.15
CA SER A 55 -5.39 -3.83 -0.99
C SER A 55 -6.86 -3.75 -0.57
N GLY A 56 -7.65 -3.01 -1.34
CA GLY A 56 -9.10 -2.93 -1.20
C GLY A 56 -9.78 -2.50 -2.51
N GLY A 57 -11.10 -2.53 -2.51
CA GLY A 57 -11.93 -2.11 -3.64
C GLY A 57 -12.62 -0.78 -3.40
N ASN A 58 -13.74 -0.58 -4.10
CA ASN A 58 -14.61 0.58 -3.90
C ASN A 58 -15.09 0.70 -2.45
N ARG A 59 -14.96 1.90 -1.85
CA ARG A 59 -15.34 2.23 -0.46
C ARG A 59 -14.51 1.53 0.62
N ASP A 60 -13.32 1.06 0.28
CA ASP A 60 -12.38 0.49 1.25
C ASP A 60 -11.31 1.51 1.71
N GLY A 61 -11.31 2.74 1.18
CA GLY A 61 -10.27 3.75 1.47
C GLY A 61 -10.08 4.04 2.96
N ASP A 62 -11.18 4.19 3.71
CA ASP A 62 -11.12 4.45 5.16
C ASP A 62 -10.63 3.23 5.93
N GLN A 63 -11.02 2.03 5.52
CA GLN A 63 -10.57 0.77 6.13
C GLN A 63 -9.08 0.53 5.87
N ILE A 64 -8.59 0.81 4.65
CA ILE A 64 -7.16 0.77 4.30
C ILE A 64 -6.40 1.77 5.17
N PHE A 65 -6.89 3.01 5.28
CA PHE A 65 -6.21 4.03 6.08
C PHE A 65 -6.15 3.64 7.57
N ARG A 66 -7.27 3.13 8.13
CA ARG A 66 -7.31 2.59 9.49
C ARG A 66 -6.30 1.46 9.70
N LEU A 67 -6.24 0.51 8.77
CA LEU A 67 -5.30 -0.60 8.82
C LEU A 67 -3.85 -0.12 8.74
N LEU A 68 -3.55 0.77 7.80
CA LEU A 68 -2.23 1.39 7.67
C LEU A 68 -1.77 1.98 9.00
N LEU A 69 -2.61 2.76 9.68
CA LEU A 69 -2.27 3.34 10.98
C LEU A 69 -1.98 2.27 12.04
N ALA A 70 -2.73 1.17 12.04
CA ALA A 70 -2.55 0.08 12.99
C ALA A 70 -1.25 -0.72 12.76
N VAL A 71 -0.79 -0.81 11.52
CA VAL A 71 0.46 -1.51 11.17
C VAL A 71 1.64 -0.57 10.89
N TYR A 72 1.48 0.75 11.09
CA TYR A 72 2.49 1.73 10.71
C TYR A 72 3.72 1.65 11.64
N HIS A 73 4.89 1.57 11.02
CA HIS A 73 6.18 1.69 11.67
C HIS A 73 7.18 2.35 10.71
N PRO A 74 8.04 3.26 11.17
CA PRO A 74 9.01 3.97 10.31
C PRO A 74 9.97 3.07 9.52
N ARG A 75 10.23 1.85 10.01
CA ARG A 75 11.14 0.89 9.37
C ARG A 75 10.53 0.13 8.18
N ASN A 76 9.21 0.12 8.08
CA ASN A 76 8.50 -0.70 7.10
C ASN A 76 8.17 0.12 5.85
N ARG A 77 7.89 -0.57 4.74
CA ARG A 77 7.42 0.01 3.49
C ARG A 77 5.94 -0.35 3.27
N TYR A 78 5.15 0.58 2.75
CA TYR A 78 3.72 0.37 2.51
C TYR A 78 3.36 0.73 1.08
N LEU A 79 2.63 -0.16 0.42
CA LEU A 79 2.00 0.11 -0.87
C LEU A 79 0.49 -0.09 -0.71
N LEU A 80 -0.25 0.99 -0.88
CA LEU A 80 -1.71 1.00 -0.79
C LEU A 80 -2.31 0.86 -2.19
N HIS A 81 -3.29 -0.02 -2.35
CA HIS A 81 -3.98 -0.22 -3.61
C HIS A 81 -5.49 -0.22 -3.41
N LEU A 82 -6.15 0.77 -4.00
CA LEU A 82 -7.57 0.72 -4.31
C LEU A 82 -7.74 0.21 -5.74
N GLY A 83 -8.60 -0.79 -5.95
CA GLY A 83 -8.94 -1.32 -7.27
C GLY A 83 -9.49 -0.27 -8.22
N MET A 84 -9.51 -0.58 -9.52
CA MET A 84 -10.10 0.29 -10.56
C MET A 84 -11.62 0.51 -10.41
N ASP A 85 -12.27 -0.23 -9.52
CA ASP A 85 -13.67 -0.02 -9.16
C ASP A 85 -13.87 1.12 -8.16
N ALA A 86 -12.82 1.56 -7.47
CA ALA A 86 -12.83 2.76 -6.63
C ALA A 86 -12.71 4.02 -7.49
N ARG A 87 -13.31 5.11 -7.04
CA ARG A 87 -13.26 6.40 -7.76
C ARG A 87 -11.91 7.08 -7.55
N ASP A 88 -11.50 7.91 -8.50
CA ASP A 88 -10.27 8.70 -8.38
C ASP A 88 -10.30 9.63 -7.17
N GLU A 89 -11.46 10.16 -6.80
CA GLU A 89 -11.58 11.00 -5.59
C GLU A 89 -11.29 10.20 -4.31
N GLU A 90 -11.66 8.92 -4.26
CA GLU A 90 -11.37 8.05 -3.12
C GLU A 90 -9.87 7.81 -2.99
N ARG A 91 -9.19 7.57 -4.11
CA ARG A 91 -7.73 7.40 -4.16
C ARG A 91 -6.99 8.67 -3.75
N GLN A 92 -7.46 9.83 -4.23
CA GLN A 92 -6.89 11.13 -3.85
C GLN A 92 -7.09 11.42 -2.36
N ARG A 93 -8.26 11.08 -1.79
CA ARG A 93 -8.51 11.19 -0.35
C ARG A 93 -7.59 10.29 0.46
N LEU A 94 -7.34 9.06 0.01
CA LEU A 94 -6.41 8.15 0.68
C LEU A 94 -4.97 8.71 0.69
N VAL A 95 -4.52 9.28 -0.43
CA VAL A 95 -3.22 9.99 -0.50
C VAL A 95 -3.18 11.16 0.49
N ALA A 96 -4.21 12.00 0.49
CA ALA A 96 -4.29 13.16 1.38
C ALA A 96 -4.31 12.74 2.86
N ALA A 97 -5.04 11.67 3.20
CA ALA A 97 -5.12 11.12 4.54
C ALA A 97 -3.76 10.58 5.00
N ALA A 98 -3.06 9.79 4.17
CA ALA A 98 -1.72 9.31 4.46
C ALA A 98 -0.73 10.46 4.71
N MET A 99 -0.75 11.50 3.86
CA MET A 99 0.13 12.66 3.97
C MET A 99 -0.22 13.59 5.13
N SER A 100 -1.41 13.47 5.72
CA SER A 100 -1.81 14.23 6.91
C SER A 100 -1.11 13.74 8.18
N VAL A 101 -0.58 12.51 8.18
CA VAL A 101 0.12 11.92 9.32
C VAL A 101 1.58 12.39 9.33
N PRO A 102 2.03 13.10 10.38
CA PRO A 102 3.38 13.68 10.41
C PRO A 102 4.50 12.65 10.22
N ALA A 103 4.37 11.46 10.82
CA ALA A 103 5.36 10.39 10.70
C ALA A 103 5.45 9.86 9.27
N ILE A 104 4.31 9.56 8.62
CA ILE A 104 4.27 9.11 7.22
C ILE A 104 4.94 10.15 6.31
N ARG A 105 4.61 11.42 6.49
CA ARG A 105 5.20 12.52 5.72
C ARG A 105 6.71 12.64 5.97
N ALA A 106 7.16 12.38 7.19
CA ALA A 106 8.57 12.47 7.57
C ALA A 106 9.42 11.33 6.98
N PHE A 107 8.94 10.09 7.08
CA PHE A 107 9.67 8.91 6.63
C PHE A 107 9.47 8.57 5.16
N ARG A 108 8.41 9.09 4.51
CA ARG A 108 8.10 8.89 3.09
C ARG A 108 8.13 7.42 2.68
N ASN A 109 7.55 6.58 3.53
CA ASN A 109 7.56 5.12 3.43
C ASN A 109 6.20 4.53 3.01
N VAL A 110 5.26 5.36 2.56
CA VAL A 110 3.92 4.97 2.11
C VAL A 110 3.67 5.49 0.70
N ASP A 111 3.33 4.59 -0.21
CA ASP A 111 2.95 4.90 -1.59
C ASP A 111 1.53 4.41 -1.89
N VAL A 112 0.82 5.12 -2.76
CA VAL A 112 -0.50 4.70 -3.27
C VAL A 112 -0.38 4.39 -4.75
N VAL A 113 -0.86 3.21 -5.18
CA VAL A 113 -0.85 2.82 -6.59
C VAL A 113 -1.72 3.78 -7.39
N GLY A 114 -1.10 4.54 -8.31
CA GLY A 114 -1.81 5.47 -9.19
C GLY A 114 -2.62 4.75 -10.27
N LYS A 115 -1.96 3.91 -11.08
CA LYS A 115 -2.60 3.11 -12.13
C LYS A 115 -3.01 1.75 -11.57
N ALA A 116 -4.22 1.66 -11.04
CA ALA A 116 -4.76 0.40 -10.51
C ALA A 116 -5.21 -0.56 -11.60
N ASP A 117 -5.52 -1.79 -11.20
CA ASP A 117 -6.12 -2.82 -12.06
C ASP A 117 -7.50 -3.22 -11.54
N TYR A 118 -8.32 -3.86 -12.38
CA TYR A 118 -9.51 -4.55 -11.91
C TYR A 118 -9.11 -5.84 -11.23
N VAL A 119 -9.56 -6.03 -9.99
CA VAL A 119 -9.28 -7.23 -9.20
C VAL A 119 -10.53 -8.06 -9.05
N THR A 120 -10.47 -9.31 -9.52
CA THR A 120 -11.51 -10.31 -9.35
C THR A 120 -11.05 -11.30 -8.28
N TYR A 121 -11.79 -11.43 -7.17
CA TYR A 121 -11.38 -12.25 -6.01
C TYR A 121 -11.01 -13.70 -6.37
N LEU A 122 -11.80 -14.36 -7.22
CA LEU A 122 -11.56 -15.73 -7.68
C LEU A 122 -10.76 -15.80 -9.00
N GLY A 123 -10.34 -14.65 -9.53
CA GLY A 123 -9.64 -14.56 -10.80
C GLY A 123 -8.12 -14.46 -10.66
N SER A 124 -7.41 -14.71 -11.75
CA SER A 124 -5.96 -14.59 -11.83
C SER A 124 -5.47 -13.14 -11.65
N SER A 125 -6.33 -12.14 -11.84
CA SER A 125 -6.04 -10.72 -11.56
C SER A 125 -5.66 -10.47 -10.10
N ASN A 126 -6.18 -11.25 -9.14
CA ASN A 126 -5.79 -11.14 -7.74
C ASN A 126 -4.33 -11.54 -7.50
N VAL A 127 -3.86 -12.59 -8.19
CA VAL A 127 -2.44 -12.98 -8.17
C VAL A 127 -1.60 -11.97 -8.92
N ALA A 128 -2.07 -11.51 -10.09
CA ALA A 128 -1.35 -10.54 -10.92
C ALA A 128 -1.09 -9.22 -10.19
N VAL A 129 -2.08 -8.68 -9.45
CA VAL A 129 -1.91 -7.43 -8.70
C VAL A 129 -0.91 -7.61 -7.55
N THR A 130 -0.90 -8.77 -6.91
CA THR A 130 0.06 -9.11 -5.84
C THR A 130 1.49 -9.18 -6.39
N LEU A 131 1.69 -9.86 -7.52
CA LEU A 131 3.00 -9.94 -8.18
C LEU A 131 3.46 -8.56 -8.68
N ARG A 132 2.53 -7.76 -9.21
CA ARG A 132 2.81 -6.38 -9.60
C ARG A 132 3.24 -5.55 -8.39
N ALA A 133 2.57 -5.67 -7.26
CA ALA A 133 2.90 -4.98 -6.02
C ALA A 133 4.30 -5.35 -5.52
N ALA A 134 4.64 -6.64 -5.45
CA ALA A 134 5.98 -7.11 -5.09
C ALA A 134 7.05 -6.52 -6.03
N SER A 135 6.80 -6.56 -7.35
CA SER A 135 7.73 -5.99 -8.34
C SER A 135 7.95 -4.48 -8.18
N VAL A 136 6.91 -3.75 -7.78
CA VAL A 136 6.99 -2.30 -7.52
C VAL A 136 7.78 -2.06 -6.24
N MET A 137 7.48 -2.80 -5.16
CA MET A 137 8.20 -2.64 -3.89
C MET A 137 9.69 -2.91 -4.03
N MET A 138 10.09 -3.99 -4.72
CA MET A 138 11.50 -4.31 -4.99
C MET A 138 12.23 -3.19 -5.75
N LYS A 139 11.51 -2.43 -6.59
CA LYS A 139 12.08 -1.26 -7.30
C LYS A 139 12.14 0.00 -6.44
N LEU A 140 11.23 0.15 -5.49
CA LEU A 140 11.17 1.31 -4.60
C LEU A 140 12.19 1.19 -3.47
N ASP A 141 12.34 0.00 -2.91
CA ASP A 141 13.21 -0.28 -1.77
C ASP A 141 13.52 -1.79 -1.71
N GLY A 142 14.78 -2.15 -1.48
CA GLY A 142 15.21 -3.54 -1.29
C GLY A 142 15.65 -3.86 0.13
N GLY A 143 15.48 -2.92 1.08
CA GLY A 143 15.93 -3.06 2.46
C GLY A 143 14.99 -3.82 3.41
N TRP A 144 13.85 -4.29 2.91
CA TRP A 144 12.89 -5.07 3.69
C TRP A 144 13.15 -6.57 3.58
N ASP A 145 12.76 -7.30 4.63
CA ASP A 145 13.05 -8.73 4.78
C ASP A 145 11.85 -9.61 4.40
N TRP A 146 10.63 -9.12 4.68
CA TRP A 146 9.39 -9.86 4.38
C TRP A 146 8.34 -9.02 3.67
N PHE A 147 7.76 -9.56 2.61
CA PHE A 147 6.59 -9.05 1.90
C PHE A 147 5.31 -9.66 2.46
N VAL A 148 4.41 -8.82 2.95
CA VAL A 148 3.16 -9.22 3.60
C VAL A 148 1.97 -8.66 2.83
N THR A 149 1.04 -9.54 2.44
CA THR A 149 -0.21 -9.14 1.77
C THR A 149 -1.35 -9.00 2.76
N LEU A 150 -2.06 -7.87 2.69
CA LEU A 150 -3.23 -7.57 3.51
C LEU A 150 -4.37 -7.04 2.65
N SER A 151 -5.58 -7.39 3.02
CA SER A 151 -6.81 -6.78 2.52
C SER A 151 -7.31 -5.71 3.49
N ALA A 152 -8.17 -4.81 3.02
CA ALA A 152 -8.83 -3.80 3.85
C ALA A 152 -9.67 -4.38 5.00
N ARG A 153 -9.94 -5.70 4.98
CA ARG A 153 -10.70 -6.41 6.02
C ARG A 153 -9.83 -7.00 7.11
N ASP A 154 -8.52 -7.09 6.89
CA ASP A 154 -7.59 -7.64 7.88
C ASP A 154 -7.32 -6.64 9.00
N TYR A 155 -6.87 -7.14 10.15
CA TYR A 155 -6.46 -6.30 11.27
C TYR A 155 -5.41 -7.00 12.14
N PRO A 156 -4.34 -6.30 12.58
CA PRO A 156 -3.30 -6.92 13.38
C PRO A 156 -3.82 -7.31 14.77
N LEU A 157 -3.36 -8.46 15.26
CA LEU A 157 -3.60 -8.93 16.64
C LEU A 157 -2.41 -8.68 17.58
N VAL A 158 -1.27 -8.27 17.01
CA VAL A 158 -0.02 -7.97 17.73
C VAL A 158 0.48 -6.60 17.31
N THR A 159 1.26 -5.96 18.16
CA THR A 159 1.88 -4.67 17.83
C THR A 159 3.04 -4.86 16.83
N GLN A 160 3.44 -3.79 16.15
CA GLN A 160 4.59 -3.83 15.25
C GLN A 160 5.90 -4.10 15.98
N ASP A 161 6.03 -3.60 17.21
CA ASP A 161 7.21 -3.81 18.04
C ASP A 161 7.32 -5.28 18.46
N ASP A 162 6.23 -5.90 18.92
CA ASP A 162 6.18 -7.32 19.27
C ASP A 162 6.46 -8.20 18.05
N LEU A 163 5.88 -7.86 16.89
CA LEU A 163 6.11 -8.58 15.65
C LEU A 163 7.60 -8.51 15.25
N SER A 164 8.19 -7.31 15.28
CA SER A 164 9.61 -7.11 14.96
C SER A 164 10.52 -7.85 15.94
N HIS A 165 10.18 -7.84 17.23
CA HIS A 165 10.92 -8.58 18.26
C HIS A 165 10.90 -10.09 18.00
N VAL A 166 9.73 -10.69 17.74
CA VAL A 166 9.63 -12.12 17.45
C VAL A 166 10.38 -12.48 16.17
N PHE A 167 10.18 -11.72 15.10
CA PHE A 167 10.83 -11.97 13.81
C PHE A 167 12.35 -11.70 13.83
N SER A 168 12.87 -10.98 14.83
CA SER A 168 14.32 -10.83 15.00
C SER A 168 15.03 -12.16 15.32
N SER A 169 14.31 -13.13 15.87
CA SER A 169 14.79 -14.49 16.16
C SER A 169 14.58 -15.49 15.01
N VAL A 170 13.84 -15.09 13.98
CA VAL A 170 13.47 -15.91 12.83
C VAL A 170 14.54 -15.75 11.74
N GLN A 171 14.92 -16.86 11.11
CA GLN A 171 15.83 -16.80 9.96
C GLN A 171 15.14 -16.09 8.79
N ARG A 172 15.82 -15.10 8.23
CA ARG A 172 15.25 -14.21 7.20
C ARG A 172 15.02 -14.88 5.86
N ASP A 173 15.53 -16.09 5.64
CA ASP A 173 15.35 -16.90 4.43
C ASP A 173 14.08 -17.76 4.44
N LEU A 174 13.25 -17.66 5.49
CA LEU A 174 12.03 -18.45 5.67
C LEU A 174 10.77 -17.76 5.13
N ASN A 175 9.91 -18.55 4.50
CA ASN A 175 8.59 -18.12 4.02
C ASN A 175 7.48 -18.69 4.91
N PHE A 176 6.46 -17.89 5.19
CA PHE A 176 5.30 -18.32 5.99
C PHE A 176 4.07 -18.40 5.09
N ILE A 177 3.76 -19.63 4.64
CA ILE A 177 2.67 -19.94 3.73
C ILE A 177 1.92 -21.15 4.28
N ASP A 178 0.64 -20.96 4.62
CA ASP A 178 -0.26 -22.04 5.00
C ASP A 178 -0.61 -22.88 3.75
N HIS A 179 -0.26 -24.16 3.75
CA HIS A 179 -0.43 -25.04 2.59
C HIS A 179 -0.68 -26.50 2.99
N THR A 180 -1.38 -27.23 2.12
CA THR A 180 -1.55 -28.69 2.20
C THR A 180 -1.49 -29.30 0.80
N SER A 181 -0.93 -30.51 0.69
CA SER A 181 -0.94 -31.32 -0.53
C SER A 181 -2.22 -32.15 -0.68
N ASP A 182 -3.08 -32.17 0.34
CA ASP A 182 -4.38 -32.83 0.24
C ASP A 182 -5.37 -31.95 -0.55
N LEU A 183 -5.49 -32.25 -1.84
CA LEU A 183 -6.34 -31.49 -2.76
C LEU A 183 -7.82 -31.87 -2.61
N GLY A 184 -8.12 -33.15 -2.36
CA GLY A 184 -9.48 -33.68 -2.34
C GLY A 184 -10.33 -33.23 -3.54
N TRP A 185 -11.52 -32.71 -3.26
CA TRP A 185 -12.45 -32.21 -4.28
C TRP A 185 -11.91 -31.00 -5.08
N LYS A 186 -10.92 -30.27 -4.54
CA LYS A 186 -10.39 -29.05 -5.19
C LYS A 186 -9.64 -29.37 -6.47
N GLU A 187 -9.09 -30.57 -6.62
CA GLU A 187 -8.41 -30.97 -7.87
C GLU A 187 -9.33 -30.80 -9.08
N LYS A 188 -10.51 -31.40 -9.01
CA LYS A 188 -11.53 -31.37 -10.07
C LYS A 188 -12.17 -30.00 -10.25
N ASP A 189 -12.33 -29.25 -9.17
CA ASP A 189 -13.12 -28.01 -9.16
C ASP A 189 -12.29 -26.74 -9.32
N ARG A 190 -10.97 -26.79 -9.08
CA ARG A 190 -10.10 -25.61 -9.11
C ARG A 190 -8.90 -25.73 -10.04
N PHE A 191 -8.39 -26.95 -10.29
CA PHE A 191 -7.20 -27.12 -11.13
C PHE A 191 -7.55 -27.55 -12.56
N GLN A 192 -8.50 -28.47 -12.74
CA GLN A 192 -8.92 -28.91 -14.07
C GLN A 192 -9.72 -27.88 -14.88
N PRO A 193 -10.54 -27.00 -14.27
CA PRO A 193 -11.28 -25.98 -15.03
C PRO A 193 -10.35 -24.92 -15.60
N ILE A 194 -10.63 -24.48 -16.84
CA ILE A 194 -9.96 -23.34 -17.44
C ILE A 194 -10.78 -22.09 -17.10
N VAL A 195 -10.22 -21.22 -16.28
CA VAL A 195 -10.86 -19.97 -15.82
C VAL A 195 -10.40 -18.81 -16.70
N VAL A 196 -11.35 -18.03 -17.19
CA VAL A 196 -11.10 -16.78 -17.90
C VAL A 196 -11.42 -15.63 -16.96
N ASP A 197 -10.45 -14.73 -16.77
CA ASP A 197 -10.59 -13.54 -15.93
C ASP A 197 -10.63 -12.26 -16.77
N PRO A 198 -11.82 -11.66 -16.95
CA PRO A 198 -12.01 -10.39 -17.66
C PRO A 198 -11.23 -9.22 -17.10
N GLY A 199 -10.83 -9.27 -15.82
CA GLY A 199 -10.00 -8.24 -15.21
C GLY A 199 -8.65 -8.07 -15.91
N LEU A 200 -8.11 -9.13 -16.53
CA LEU A 200 -6.81 -9.11 -17.21
C LEU A 200 -6.88 -8.67 -18.67
N TYR A 201 -7.84 -9.18 -19.45
CA TYR A 201 -7.84 -8.98 -20.91
C TYR A 201 -8.87 -7.94 -21.40
N LEU A 202 -9.97 -7.71 -20.67
CA LEU A 202 -10.97 -6.69 -21.02
C LEU A 202 -10.85 -5.42 -20.20
N ALA A 203 -9.98 -5.41 -19.17
CA ALA A 203 -9.89 -4.33 -18.19
C ALA A 203 -11.30 -3.89 -17.73
N ARG A 204 -12.15 -4.86 -17.38
CA ARG A 204 -13.50 -4.62 -16.89
C ARG A 204 -13.80 -5.55 -15.72
N ARG A 205 -14.49 -5.01 -14.71
CA ARG A 205 -15.07 -5.83 -13.65
C ARG A 205 -16.25 -6.63 -14.20
N SER A 206 -16.07 -7.94 -14.31
CA SER A 206 -17.16 -8.90 -14.47
C SER A 206 -16.83 -10.17 -13.72
N GLN A 207 -17.83 -11.04 -13.55
CA GLN A 207 -17.58 -12.35 -12.97
C GLN A 207 -16.61 -13.14 -13.85
N ILE A 208 -15.75 -13.93 -13.21
CA ILE A 208 -14.99 -14.96 -13.91
C ILE A 208 -15.97 -15.93 -14.56
N PHE A 209 -15.55 -16.53 -15.66
CA PHE A 209 -16.29 -17.64 -16.26
C PHE A 209 -15.34 -18.78 -16.58
N GLN A 210 -15.90 -20.00 -16.62
CA GLN A 210 -15.16 -21.20 -16.96
C GLN A 210 -15.38 -21.52 -18.44
N ALA A 211 -14.32 -21.91 -19.14
CA ALA A 211 -14.44 -22.45 -20.48
C ALA A 211 -15.16 -23.81 -20.46
N THR A 212 -15.78 -24.17 -21.58
CA THR A 212 -16.44 -25.49 -21.72
C THR A 212 -15.44 -26.64 -21.65
N GLN A 213 -14.21 -26.41 -22.12
CA GLN A 213 -13.14 -27.40 -22.05
C GLN A 213 -12.40 -27.33 -20.70
N LYS A 214 -11.93 -28.49 -20.26
CA LYS A 214 -11.07 -28.65 -19.08
C LYS A 214 -9.67 -29.07 -19.53
N ARG A 215 -8.71 -28.93 -18.62
CA ARG A 215 -7.34 -29.44 -18.78
C ARG A 215 -7.06 -30.53 -17.76
N ASP A 216 -6.07 -31.36 -18.04
CA ASP A 216 -5.56 -32.32 -17.08
C ASP A 216 -4.80 -31.62 -15.94
N THR A 217 -4.73 -32.31 -14.80
CA THR A 217 -3.93 -31.87 -13.66
C THR A 217 -2.44 -31.91 -14.07
N PRO A 218 -1.66 -30.83 -13.88
CA PRO A 218 -0.24 -30.84 -14.23
C PRO A 218 0.52 -31.84 -13.36
N ASP A 219 1.46 -32.56 -13.95
CA ASP A 219 2.27 -33.61 -13.31
C ASP A 219 3.75 -33.24 -13.17
N ALA A 220 4.19 -32.13 -13.79
CA ALA A 220 5.56 -31.64 -13.71
C ALA A 220 5.96 -31.10 -12.32
N PHE A 221 4.99 -30.86 -11.43
CA PHE A 221 5.21 -30.33 -10.08
C PHE A 221 4.10 -30.75 -9.12
N ASN A 222 4.40 -30.76 -7.83
CA ASN A 222 3.42 -31.03 -6.79
C ASN A 222 2.49 -29.82 -6.59
N LEU A 223 1.19 -30.08 -6.49
CA LEU A 223 0.19 -29.07 -6.20
C LEU A 223 -0.06 -28.97 -4.71
N PHE A 224 -0.18 -27.73 -4.24
CA PHE A 224 -0.58 -27.41 -2.88
C PHE A 224 -1.74 -26.42 -2.89
N THR A 225 -2.58 -26.48 -1.87
CA THR A 225 -3.69 -25.54 -1.64
C THR A 225 -3.54 -24.89 -0.27
N GLY A 226 -3.88 -23.61 -0.18
CA GLY A 226 -3.62 -22.82 1.01
C GLY A 226 -4.51 -21.58 1.13
N LYS A 227 -4.21 -20.75 2.12
CA LYS A 227 -4.83 -19.42 2.28
C LYS A 227 -4.12 -18.37 1.43
N SER A 228 -4.84 -17.29 1.12
CA SER A 228 -4.32 -16.19 0.30
C SER A 228 -3.46 -15.18 1.07
N ILE A 229 -3.41 -15.26 2.41
CA ILE A 229 -2.53 -14.42 3.24
C ILE A 229 -1.15 -15.04 3.20
N LEU A 230 -0.15 -14.27 2.76
CA LEU A 230 1.17 -14.78 2.45
C LEU A 230 2.22 -13.83 3.03
N SER A 231 3.25 -14.39 3.67
CA SER A 231 4.48 -13.66 4.03
C SER A 231 5.66 -14.30 3.30
N TYR A 232 6.19 -13.58 2.31
CA TYR A 232 7.31 -14.01 1.49
C TYR A 232 8.60 -13.33 1.93
N THR A 233 9.72 -14.04 1.83
CA THR A 233 11.05 -13.47 1.85
C THR A 233 11.44 -13.07 0.42
N VAL A 234 12.22 -11.99 0.28
CA VAL A 234 12.88 -11.61 -0.98
C VAL A 234 14.38 -11.80 -0.93
#